data_AF-A0A7V5U0C4-F1
#
_entry.id   AF-A0A7V5U0C4-F1
#
_cell.length_a   1.000
_cell.length_b   1.000
_cell.length_c   1.000
_cell.angle_alpha   90.00
_cell.angle_beta   90.00
_cell.angle_gamma   90.00
#
_symmetry.space_group_name_H-M   'P 1'
#
loop_
_entity.id
_entity.type
_entity.pdbx_description
1 polymer ?
#
loop_
_entity_poly.entity_id
_entity_poly.type
_entity_poly.pdbx_seq_one_letter_code
_entity_poly.pdbx_strand_id
1 'polypeptide(L)' 'MTFHIVLYEPEIPSNTGNIGRLCVGTNSVLHLIKPMKFLLND' A
#
# COMPACT_ATOMS: atom_id res chain seq x y z
N MET A 1 11.97 13.77 -6.40
CA MET A 1 12.46 12.52 -5.79
C MET A 1 11.28 11.59 -5.64
N THR A 2 11.42 10.33 -6.03
CA THR A 2 10.36 9.32 -5.88
C THR A 2 10.60 8.57 -4.57
N PHE A 3 9.63 8.58 -3.66
CA PHE A 3 9.70 7.81 -2.42
C PHE A 3 9.16 6.40 -2.64
N HIS A 4 9.72 5.43 -1.91
CA HIS A 4 9.27 4.04 -1.91
C HIS A 4 8.68 3.73 -0.54
N ILE A 5 7.39 3.41 -0.49
CA ILE A 5 6.68 3.00 0.71
C ILE A 5 6.50 1.50 0.67
N VAL A 6 6.93 0.79 1.72
CA VAL A 6 6.86 -0.67 1.80
C VAL A 6 5.95 -1.05 2.96
N LEU A 7 4.89 -1.80 2.67
CA LEU A 7 4.03 -2.42 3.69
C LEU A 7 4.36 -3.89 3.79
N TYR A 8 4.90 -4.30 4.94
CA TYR A 8 5.20 -5.69 5.26
C TYR A 8 3.97 -6.34 5.89
N GLU A 9 3.49 -7.41 5.27
CA GLU A 9 2.35 -8.22 5.73
C GLU A 9 1.11 -7.40 6.15
N PRO A 10 0.57 -6.54 5.26
CA PRO A 10 -0.49 -5.64 5.64
C PRO A 10 -1.77 -6.40 6.02
N GLU A 11 -2.36 -5.98 7.14
CA GLU A 11 -3.48 -6.70 7.76
C GLU A 11 -4.84 -6.03 7.51
N ILE A 12 -4.85 -4.70 7.39
CA ILE A 12 -6.07 -3.89 7.37
C ILE A 12 -6.24 -3.27 5.96
N PRO A 13 -7.32 -3.63 5.22
CA PRO A 13 -7.54 -3.14 3.85
C PRO A 13 -7.62 -1.61 3.78
N SER A 14 -8.34 -0.98 4.72
CA SER A 14 -8.55 0.48 4.73
C SER A 14 -7.24 1.25 4.91
N ASN A 15 -6.31 0.75 5.73
CA ASN A 15 -4.99 1.35 5.89
C ASN A 15 -4.19 1.28 4.59
N THR A 16 -4.19 0.11 3.94
CA THR A 16 -3.50 -0.09 2.65
C THR A 16 -4.08 0.83 1.57
N GLY A 17 -5.41 0.95 1.49
CA GLY A 17 -6.08 1.85 0.54
C GLY A 17 -5.80 3.33 0.79
N ASN A 18 -5.77 3.76 2.05
CA ASN A 18 -5.41 5.13 2.43
C ASN A 18 -3.96 5.46 2.04
N ILE A 19 -3.03 4.53 2.30
CA ILE A 19 -1.62 4.68 1.93
C ILE A 19 -1.45 4.64 0.41
N GLY A 20 -2.21 3.82 -0.31
CA GLY A 20 -2.26 3.83 -1.77
C GLY A 20 -2.66 5.19 -2.34
N ARG A 21 -3.72 5.81 -1.79
CA ARG A 21 -4.12 7.18 -2.17
C ARG A 21 -3.03 8.21 -1.89
N LEU A 22 -2.33 8.09 -0.75
CA LEU A 22 -1.18 8.94 -0.45
C LEU A 22 -0.05 8.76 -1.48
N CYS A 23 0.24 7.53 -1.88
CA CYS A 23 1.28 7.24 -2.88
C CYS A 23 0.95 7.88 -4.23
N VAL A 24 -0.31 7.79 -4.67
CA VAL A 24 -0.78 8.49 -5.87
C VAL A 24 -0.61 10.01 -5.74
N GLY A 25 -1.05 10.59 -4.63
CA GLY A 25 -0.99 12.05 -4.41
C GLY A 25 0.44 12.60 -4.29
N THR A 26 1.41 11.77 -3.90
CA THR A 26 2.81 12.17 -3.69
C THR A 26 3.78 11.68 -4.76
N ASN A 27 3.27 11.02 -5.81
CA ASN A 27 4.08 10.36 -6.82
C ASN A 27 5.12 9.39 -6.22
N SER A 28 4.68 8.61 -5.23
CA SER A 28 5.46 7.57 -4.54
C SER A 28 5.09 6.18 -5.04
N VAL A 29 6.01 5.22 -4.92
CA VAL A 29 5.77 3.80 -5.25
C VAL A 29 5.38 3.04 -3.99
N LEU A 30 4.28 2.28 -4.05
CA LEU A 30 3.82 1.40 -2.98
C LEU A 30 4.23 -0.06 -3.26
N HIS A 31 4.94 -0.68 -2.33
CA HIS A 31 5.30 -2.09 -2.34
C HIS A 31 4.52 -2.82 -1.26
N LEU A 32 3.86 -3.93 -1.63
CA LEU A 32 3.12 -4.79 -0.69
C LEU A 32 3.83 -6.14 -0.59
N ILE A 33 4.34 -6.46 0.60
CA ILE A 33 5.00 -7.75 0.86
C ILE A 33 3.98 -8.70 1.50
N LYS A 34 3.83 -9.87 0.88
CA LYS A 34 2.91 -10.94 1.32
C LYS A 34 3.41 -11.65 2.59
N PRO A 35 2.52 -12.37 3.32
CA PRO A 35 1.08 -12.51 3.08
C PRO A 35 0.28 -11.26 3.47
N MET A 36 -0.78 -10.97 2.71
CA MET A 36 -1.78 -9.97 3.11
C MET A 36 -2.92 -10.70 3.82
N LYS A 37 -3.45 -10.13 4.91
CA LYS A 37 -4.61 -10.72 5.61
C LYS A 37 -5.95 -10.32 4.98
N PHE A 38 -5.92 -9.76 3.78
CA PHE A 38 -7.08 -9.39 2.98
C PHE A 38 -6.82 -9.66 1.50
N LEU A 39 -7.90 -9.71 0.73
CA LEU A 39 -7.85 -9.80 -0.71
C LEU A 39 -7.92 -8.40 -1.31
N LEU A 40 -7.05 -8.12 -2.27
CA LEU A 40 -7.25 -7.00 -3.18
C LEU A 40 -8.29 -7.47 -4.21
N ASN A 41 -9.49 -6.92 -4.12
CA ASN A 41 -10.55 -7.04 -5.11
C ASN A 41 -10.61 -5.76 -5.95
N ASP A 42 -11.08 -5.89 -7.20
CA ASP A 42 -11.36 -4.75 -8.09
C ASP A 42 -12.57 -3.93 -7.59
#